data_AF-A0AAD2GAW6-F1
#
_entry.id   AF-A0AAD2GAW6-F1
#
_cell.length_a   1.000
_cell.length_b   1.000
_cell.length_c   1.000
_cell.angle_alpha   90.00
_cell.angle_beta   90.00
_cell.angle_gamma   90.00
#
_symmetry.space_group_name_H-M   'P 1'
#
loop_
_entity.id
_entity.type
_entity.pdbx_description
1 polymer ?
#
loop_
_entity_poly.entity_id
_entity_poly.type
_entity_poly.pdbx_seq_one_letter_code
_entity_poly.pdbx_strand_id
1 'polypeptide(L)'
;AAALVAVAISPNVCNVLFFTSQSAEIGQRAALEKIQEIATANGLPIDNIPALSMGLRMGEGTAALLAVPILRSSANVLSDMATIQDILS
;
A
#
# COMPACT_ATOMS: atom_id res chain seq x y z
N ALA A 1 -5.25 9.21 -8.35
CA ALA A 1 -4.81 10.49 -8.94
C ALA A 1 -3.83 11.24 -8.02
N ALA A 2 -4.25 11.69 -6.82
CA ALA A 2 -3.38 12.48 -5.93
C ALA A 2 -2.02 11.82 -5.60
N ALA A 3 -2.00 10.51 -5.32
CA ALA A 3 -0.77 9.77 -5.06
C ALA A 3 0.23 9.85 -6.24
N LEU A 4 -0.25 9.76 -7.49
CA LEU A 4 0.60 9.88 -8.67
C LEU A 4 1.23 11.27 -8.77
N VAL A 5 0.44 12.33 -8.50
CA VAL A 5 0.96 13.71 -8.48
C VAL A 5 2.01 13.88 -7.39
N ALA A 6 1.76 13.36 -6.18
CA ALA A 6 2.72 13.43 -5.08
C ALA A 6 4.04 12.73 -5.41
N VAL A 7 3.98 11.54 -6.02
CA VAL A 7 5.15 10.78 -6.47
C VAL A 7 5.90 11.49 -7.61
N ALA A 8 5.18 12.14 -8.52
CA ALA A 8 5.80 12.93 -9.59
C ALA A 8 6.54 14.17 -9.05
N ILE A 9 6.03 14.78 -7.98
CA ILE A 9 6.68 15.92 -7.30
C ILE A 9 7.89 15.45 -6.48
N SER A 10 7.72 14.36 -5.72
CA SER A 10 8.76 13.80 -4.87
C SER A 10 8.67 12.27 -4.88
N PRO A 11 9.56 11.58 -5.60
CA PRO A 11 9.54 10.13 -5.70
C PRO A 11 9.60 9.44 -4.33
N ASN A 12 10.29 10.04 -3.36
CA ASN A 12 10.44 9.50 -2.00
C ASN A 12 9.12 9.26 -1.26
N VAL A 13 8.01 9.85 -1.70
CA VAL A 13 6.67 9.56 -1.19
C VAL A 13 6.32 8.07 -1.32
N CYS A 14 6.91 7.36 -2.29
CA CYS A 14 6.70 5.91 -2.45
C CYS A 14 6.99 5.11 -1.17
N ASN A 15 7.92 5.55 -0.32
CA ASN A 15 8.26 4.86 0.93
C ASN A 15 7.13 4.82 1.97
N VAL A 16 6.11 5.66 1.82
CA VAL A 16 5.00 5.80 2.78
C VAL A 16 3.64 5.51 2.16
N LEU A 17 3.59 5.10 0.89
CA LEU A 17 2.35 4.74 0.22
C LEU A 17 1.93 3.32 0.57
N PHE A 18 0.64 3.15 0.89
CA PHE A 18 0.01 1.86 1.05
C PHE A 18 -1.27 1.82 0.21
N PHE A 19 -1.32 0.95 -0.81
CA PHE A 19 -2.47 0.83 -1.69
C PHE A 19 -3.52 -0.10 -1.10
N THR A 20 -4.75 0.38 -0.98
CA THR A 20 -5.76 -0.26 -0.14
C THR A 20 -6.74 -1.08 -0.94
N SER A 21 -7.50 -0.49 -1.86
CA SER A 21 -8.50 -1.22 -2.65
C SER A 21 -8.22 -1.15 -4.15
N GLN A 22 -8.43 -2.29 -4.79
CA GLN A 22 -8.57 -2.40 -6.23
C GLN A 22 -9.93 -1.81 -6.66
N SER A 23 -9.89 -0.71 -7.39
CA SER A 23 -11.02 -0.10 -8.09
C SER A 23 -11.30 -0.87 -9.38
N ALA A 24 -12.56 -0.84 -9.79
CA ALA A 24 -12.99 -1.33 -11.11
C ALA A 24 -12.61 -0.37 -12.25
N GLU A 25 -12.07 0.81 -11.94
CA GLU A 25 -11.73 1.83 -12.92
C GLU A 25 -10.37 1.61 -13.57
N ILE A 26 -10.34 1.67 -14.90
CA ILE A 26 -9.11 1.55 -15.70
C ILE A 26 -8.06 2.61 -15.29
N GLY A 27 -8.53 3.81 -14.93
CA GLY A 27 -7.66 4.93 -14.55
C GLY A 27 -6.82 4.67 -13.29
N GLN A 28 -7.32 3.87 -12.34
CA GLN A 28 -6.51 3.54 -11.15
C GLN A 28 -5.32 2.65 -11.53
N ARG A 29 -5.54 1.66 -12.41
CA ARG A 29 -4.49 0.75 -12.86
C ARG A 29 -3.37 1.50 -13.56
N ALA A 30 -3.71 2.37 -14.51
CA ALA A 30 -2.73 3.19 -15.21
C ALA A 30 -1.94 4.11 -14.25
N ALA A 31 -2.59 4.64 -13.22
CA ALA A 31 -1.90 5.45 -12.21
C ALA A 31 -0.93 4.62 -11.34
N LEU A 32 -1.31 3.39 -10.96
CA LEU A 32 -0.47 2.47 -10.19
C LEU A 32 0.75 2.01 -11.01
N GLU A 33 0.55 1.67 -12.28
CA GLU A 33 1.63 1.35 -13.22
C GLU A 33 2.61 2.52 -13.32
N LYS A 34 2.10 3.75 -13.47
CA LYS A 34 2.98 4.91 -13.57
C LYS A 34 3.75 5.21 -12.28
N ILE A 35 3.12 5.02 -11.12
CA ILE A 35 3.82 5.13 -9.83
C ILE A 35 4.92 4.07 -9.73
N GLN A 36 4.65 2.83 -10.15
CA GLN A 36 5.64 1.76 -10.16
C GLN A 36 6.83 2.09 -11.05
N GLU A 37 6.58 2.61 -12.27
CA GLU A 37 7.65 3.06 -13.17
C GLU A 37 8.55 4.12 -12.51
N ILE A 38 7.95 5.13 -11.88
CA ILE A 38 8.70 6.20 -11.21
C ILE A 38 9.51 5.62 -10.04
N ALA A 39 8.92 4.75 -9.22
CA ALA A 39 9.60 4.14 -8.10
C ALA A 39 10.80 3.29 -8.56
N THR A 40 10.61 2.43 -9.57
CA THR A 40 11.67 1.59 -10.14
C THR A 40 12.81 2.43 -10.70
N ALA A 41 12.51 3.51 -11.44
CA ALA A 41 13.54 4.41 -11.98
C ALA A 41 14.36 5.12 -10.88
N ASN A 42 13.82 5.23 -9.66
CA ASN A 42 14.49 5.85 -8.51
C ASN A 42 15.00 4.83 -7.48
N GLY A 43 14.93 3.52 -7.77
CA GLY A 43 15.37 2.48 -6.85
C GLY A 43 14.55 2.40 -5.56
N LEU A 44 13.29 2.83 -5.59
CA LEU A 44 12.43 2.92 -4.42
C LEU A 44 11.55 1.68 -4.24
N PRO A 45 11.36 1.21 -2.99
CA PRO A 45 10.50 0.07 -2.71
C PRO A 45 9.04 0.48 -2.82
N ILE A 46 8.32 -0.08 -3.78
CA ILE A 46 6.87 -0.01 -3.79
C ILE A 46 6.30 -1.27 -4.44
N ASP A 47 5.25 -1.79 -3.81
CA ASP A 47 4.37 -2.78 -4.42
C ASP A 47 3.11 -2.02 -4.88
N ASN A 48 2.68 -2.27 -6.11
CA ASN A 48 1.51 -1.63 -6.69
C ASN A 48 0.23 -2.46 -6.54
N ILE A 49 0.29 -3.61 -5.86
CA ILE A 49 -0.85 -4.49 -5.60
C ILE A 49 -1.67 -3.93 -4.42
N PRO A 50 -2.95 -3.57 -4.62
CA PRO A 50 -3.80 -3.14 -3.52
C PRO A 50 -4.10 -4.29 -2.55
N ALA A 51 -4.10 -4.01 -1.25
CA ALA A 51 -4.31 -5.03 -0.21
C ALA A 51 -5.70 -5.69 -0.21
N LEU A 52 -6.72 -5.04 -0.78
CA LEU A 52 -8.12 -5.45 -0.74
C LEU A 52 -8.74 -5.50 -2.15
N SER A 53 -9.45 -6.60 -2.45
CA SER A 53 -10.26 -6.75 -3.66
C SER A 53 -11.72 -7.06 -3.29
N MET A 54 -12.44 -6.04 -2.84
CA MET A 54 -13.83 -6.14 -2.34
C MET A 54 -14.87 -5.42 -3.21
N GLY A 55 -14.49 -4.91 -4.38
CA GLY A 55 -15.41 -4.19 -5.27
C GLY A 55 -15.98 -2.88 -4.71
N LEU A 56 -15.23 -2.19 -3.84
CA LEU A 56 -15.68 -0.95 -3.20
C LEU A 56 -15.80 0.20 -4.20
N ARG A 57 -16.85 1.03 -4.07
CA ARG A 57 -17.10 2.17 -4.98
C ARG A 57 -17.48 3.49 -4.29
N MET A 58 -17.58 3.52 -2.97
CA MET A 58 -18.11 4.69 -2.25
C MET A 58 -17.13 5.86 -2.17
N GLY A 59 -15.81 5.62 -2.27
CA GLY A 59 -14.81 6.67 -2.09
C GLY A 59 -14.60 7.05 -0.62
N GLU A 60 -14.35 8.33 -0.35
CA GLU A 60 -14.26 8.95 1.00
C GLU A 60 -13.24 8.34 1.98
N GLY A 61 -12.32 7.51 1.48
CA GLY A 61 -11.33 6.84 2.32
C GLY A 61 -11.84 5.56 2.99
N THR A 62 -13.03 5.05 2.65
CA THR A 62 -13.58 3.80 3.20
C THR A 62 -12.61 2.63 3.06
N ALA A 63 -12.01 2.45 1.88
CA ALA A 63 -11.00 1.42 1.66
C ALA A 63 -9.75 1.61 2.54
N ALA A 64 -9.35 2.86 2.80
CA ALA A 64 -8.21 3.15 3.65
C ALA A 64 -8.50 2.83 5.12
N LEU A 65 -9.69 3.18 5.62
CA LEU A 65 -10.12 2.81 6.97
C LEU A 65 -10.21 1.29 7.15
N LEU A 66 -10.72 0.57 6.16
CA LEU A 66 -10.80 -0.90 6.18
C LEU A 66 -9.42 -1.58 6.17
N ALA A 67 -8.38 -0.90 5.69
CA ALA A 67 -7.00 -1.40 5.72
C ALA A 67 -6.27 -1.13 7.05
N VAL A 68 -6.77 -0.22 7.90
CA VAL A 68 -6.12 0.11 9.18
C VAL A 68 -5.94 -1.11 10.09
N PRO A 69 -6.93 -2.01 10.25
CA PRO A 69 -6.74 -3.23 11.03
C PRO A 69 -5.63 -4.13 10.48
N ILE A 70 -5.45 -4.20 9.15
CA ILE A 70 -4.37 -4.98 8.53
C ILE A 70 -3.02 -4.39 8.93
N LEU A 71 -2.84 -3.07 8.79
CA LEU A 71 -1.59 -2.41 9.19
C LEU A 71 -1.28 -2.60 10.69
N ARG A 72 -2.29 -2.50 11.55
CA ARG A 72 -2.13 -2.76 12.99
C ARG A 72 -1.73 -4.20 13.27
N SER A 73 -2.40 -5.16 12.64
CA SER A 73 -2.04 -6.57 12.80
C SER A 73 -0.62 -6.87 12.30
N SER A 74 -0.19 -6.29 11.18
CA SER A 74 1.19 -6.42 10.69
C SER A 74 2.21 -5.85 11.68
N ALA A 75 1.93 -4.70 12.29
CA ALA A 75 2.79 -4.13 13.32
C ALA A 75 2.86 -5.03 14.56
N ASN A 76 1.70 -5.56 15.02
CA ASN A 76 1.65 -6.48 16.15
C ASN A 76 2.38 -7.79 15.87
N VAL A 77 2.34 -8.31 14.64
CA VAL A 77 3.13 -9.50 14.25
C VAL A 77 4.63 -9.22 14.39
N LEU A 78 5.09 -8.02 14.04
CA LEU A 78 6.49 -7.66 14.17
C LEU A 78 6.93 -7.44 15.63
N SER A 79 6.04 -6.97 16.51
CA SER A 79 6.37 -6.64 17.89
C SER A 79 6.12 -7.78 18.88
N ASP A 80 5.06 -8.56 18.67
CA ASP A 80 4.48 -9.44 19.70
C ASP A 80 4.59 -10.93 19.34
N MET A 81 4.94 -11.26 18.09
CA MET A 81 5.09 -12.66 17.69
C MET A 81 6.41 -13.21 18.26
N ALA A 82 6.29 -14.17 19.18
CA ALA A 82 7.44 -14.91 19.69
C ALA A 82 8.23 -15.54 18.55
N THR A 83 9.55 -15.38 18.58
CA THR A 83 10.43 -16.02 17.61
C THR A 83 10.56 -17.51 17.94
N ILE A 84 10.99 -18.31 16.98
CA ILE A 84 11.26 -19.74 17.21
C ILE A 84 12.30 -19.92 18.33
N GLN A 85 13.25 -18.99 18.46
CA GLN A 85 14.25 -19.02 19.52
C GLN A 85 13.64 -18.82 20.90
N ASP A 86 12.65 -17.93 21.05
CA ASP A 86 11.93 -17.69 22.30
C ASP A 86 11.11 -18.91 22.76
N ILE A 87 10.72 -19.79 21.82
CA ILE A 87 9.92 -21.00 22.09
C ILE A 87 10.82 -22.20 22.44
N LEU A 88 12.05 -22.25 21.91
CA LEU A 88 12.98 -23.37 22.09
C LEU A 88 13.91 -23.23 23.30
N SER A 89 13.93 -22.06 23.96
CA SER A 89 14.65 -21.81 25.22
C SER A 89 13.88 -22.31 26.44
#